data_AF-B7JII3-F1
#
_entry.id   AF-B7JII3-F1
#
_cell.length_a   1.000
_cell.length_b   1.000
_cell.length_c   1.000
_cell.angle_alpha   90.00
_cell.angle_beta   90.00
_cell.angle_gamma   90.00
#
_symmetry.space_group_name_H-M   'P 1'
#
loop_
_entity.id
_entity.type
_entity.pdbx_description
1 polymer ?
#
loop_
_entity_poly.entity_id
_entity_poly.type
_entity_poly.pdbx_seq_one_letter_code
_entity_poly.pdbx_strand_id
1 'polypeptide(L)'
;MTNKEMILIENVQENEFVSDLLKGVEQALRSETKSIEVKKKIQPNAKGEIIIGIAIGLATNFIYDVLKSLLPVYKGHEKYDSDSTIKIDGKEYSLKEIEKK
;
A
#
# COMPACT_ATOMS: atom_id res chain seq x y z
N MET A 1 -13.16 7.19 -23.72
CA MET A 1 -12.81 7.39 -22.30
C MET A 1 -11.70 6.41 -21.98
N THR A 2 -10.46 6.88 -21.99
CA THR A 2 -9.33 6.03 -21.60
C THR A 2 -9.38 5.94 -20.08
N ASN A 3 -10.01 4.89 -19.54
CA ASN A 3 -9.83 4.54 -18.13
C ASN A 3 -8.32 4.40 -17.95
N LYS A 4 -7.68 5.40 -17.33
CA LYS A 4 -6.32 5.22 -16.82
C LYS A 4 -6.43 4.03 -15.89
N GLU A 5 -5.85 2.90 -16.26
CA GLU A 5 -5.79 1.69 -15.46
C GLU A 5 -4.99 2.01 -14.19
N MET A 6 -5.67 2.59 -13.22
CA MET A 6 -5.12 2.87 -11.91
C MET A 6 -5.26 1.61 -11.08
N ILE A 7 -4.14 1.11 -10.60
CA ILE A 7 -4.12 -0.02 -9.68
C ILE A 7 -4.49 0.50 -8.30
N LEU A 8 -5.58 -0.04 -7.75
CA LEU A 8 -6.02 0.26 -6.40
C LEU A 8 -5.36 -0.69 -5.41
N ILE A 9 -4.71 -0.14 -4.38
CA ILE A 9 -4.16 -0.88 -3.25
C ILE A 9 -4.92 -0.45 -2.00
N GLU A 10 -5.47 -1.39 -1.24
CA GLU A 10 -6.34 -1.11 -0.09
C GLU A 10 -5.77 -1.74 1.19
N ASN A 11 -5.89 -1.00 2.29
CA ASN A 11 -5.63 -1.47 3.64
C ASN A 11 -6.93 -2.05 4.22
N VAL A 12 -7.20 -3.31 3.87
CA VAL A 12 -8.46 -4.02 4.18
C VAL A 12 -8.75 -4.11 5.68
N GLN A 13 -7.70 -4.13 6.51
CA GLN A 13 -7.81 -4.30 7.96
C GLN A 13 -7.67 -2.98 8.72
N GLU A 14 -7.57 -1.84 8.03
CA GLU A 14 -7.35 -0.52 8.64
C GLU A 14 -6.11 -0.49 9.57
N ASN A 15 -5.13 -1.34 9.25
CA ASN A 15 -3.96 -1.59 10.06
C ASN A 15 -2.99 -0.39 9.97
N GLU A 16 -2.54 0.12 11.12
CA GLU A 16 -1.61 1.26 11.17
C GLU A 16 -0.29 0.98 10.44
N PHE A 17 0.27 -0.21 10.60
CA PHE A 17 1.50 -0.62 9.90
C PHE A 17 1.30 -0.60 8.38
N VAL A 18 0.18 -1.15 7.90
CA VAL A 18 -0.14 -1.15 6.47
C VAL A 18 -0.33 0.28 5.97
N SER A 19 -0.93 1.16 6.77
CA SER A 19 -1.04 2.59 6.45
C SER A 19 0.34 3.23 6.28
N ASP A 20 1.29 2.95 7.17
CA ASP A 20 2.67 3.44 7.05
C ASP A 20 3.41 2.86 5.84
N LEU A 21 3.17 1.58 5.52
CA LEU A 21 3.70 0.96 4.30
C LEU A 21 3.15 1.65 3.04
N LEU A 22 1.83 1.87 2.96
CA LEU A 22 1.19 2.56 1.83
C LEU A 22 1.69 4.01 1.70
N LYS A 23 2.00 4.67 2.81
CA LYS A 23 2.66 5.98 2.80
C LYS A 23 4.07 5.89 2.20
N GLY A 24 4.85 4.88 2.56
CA GLY A 24 6.16 4.62 1.96
C GLY A 24 6.07 4.36 0.45
N VAL A 25 5.08 3.56 0.02
CA VAL A 25 4.81 3.27 -1.40
C VAL A 25 4.44 4.56 -2.14
N GLU A 26 3.56 5.38 -1.57
CA GLU A 26 3.18 6.67 -2.14
C GLU A 26 4.40 7.58 -2.33
N GLN A 27 5.26 7.71 -1.31
CA GLN A 27 6.46 8.54 -1.39
C GLN A 27 7.46 8.04 -2.45
N ALA A 28 7.68 6.72 -2.52
CA ALA A 28 8.57 6.11 -3.49
C ALA A 28 8.05 6.31 -4.93
N LEU A 29 6.74 6.17 -5.14
CA LEU A 29 6.12 6.25 -6.46
C LEU A 29 5.81 7.68 -6.92
N ARG A 30 5.74 8.66 -6.00
CA ARG A 30 5.53 10.08 -6.36
C ARG A 30 6.62 10.63 -7.28
N SER A 31 7.83 10.08 -7.20
CA SER A 31 8.93 10.43 -8.11
C SER A 31 8.73 9.87 -9.52
N GLU A 32 8.00 8.77 -9.63
CA GLU A 32 7.82 7.99 -10.86
C GLU A 32 6.52 8.35 -11.61
N THR A 33 5.47 8.76 -10.87
CA THR A 33 4.19 9.17 -11.46
C THR A 33 3.52 10.29 -10.67
N LYS A 34 2.85 11.18 -11.39
CA LYS A 34 1.95 12.19 -10.81
C LYS A 34 0.51 11.68 -10.64
N SER A 35 0.21 10.48 -11.13
CA SER A 35 -1.13 9.88 -11.07
C SER A 35 -1.27 8.98 -9.84
N ILE A 36 -1.21 9.57 -8.65
CA ILE A 36 -1.43 8.88 -7.37
C ILE A 36 -2.56 9.56 -6.61
N GLU A 37 -3.57 8.79 -6.23
CA GLU A 37 -4.68 9.23 -5.40
C GLU A 37 -4.67 8.47 -4.08
N VAL A 38 -4.63 9.19 -2.95
CA VAL A 38 -4.58 8.60 -1.61
C VAL A 38 -5.94 8.73 -0.94
N LYS A 39 -6.48 7.61 -0.49
CA LYS A 39 -7.70 7.54 0.32
C LYS A 39 -7.32 7.38 1.79
N LYS A 40 -7.80 8.32 2.61
CA LYS A 40 -7.58 8.33 4.06
C LYS A 40 -8.89 8.20 4.81
N LYS A 41 -8.81 7.70 6.03
CA LYS A 41 -9.94 7.64 6.97
C LYS A 41 -9.48 8.06 8.36
N ILE A 42 -10.34 8.77 9.07
CA ILE A 42 -10.13 9.12 10.48
C ILE A 42 -10.36 7.85 11.31
N GLN A 43 -9.36 7.44 12.11
CA GLN A 43 -9.55 6.34 13.05
C GLN A 43 -10.31 6.86 14.29
N PRO A 44 -11.46 6.29 14.67
CA PRO A 44 -12.24 6.76 15.82
C PRO A 44 -11.55 6.51 17.17
N ASN A 45 -10.62 5.55 17.24
CA ASN A 45 -9.97 5.11 18.50
C ASN A 45 -8.47 5.45 18.58
N ALA A 46 -7.90 6.11 17.56
CA ALA A 46 -6.52 6.57 17.56
C ALA A 46 -6.45 8.05 17.16
N LYS A 47 -5.50 8.80 17.72
CA LYS A 47 -5.26 10.19 17.31
C LYS A 47 -4.56 10.21 15.95
N GLY A 48 -5.29 10.02 14.85
CA GLY A 48 -4.69 10.11 13.52
C GLY A 48 -5.61 9.77 12.34
N GLU A 49 -5.16 10.19 11.15
CA GLU A 49 -5.67 9.69 9.87
C GLU A 49 -4.84 8.46 9.45
N ILE A 50 -5.51 7.41 9.00
CA ILE A 50 -4.86 6.26 8.36
C ILE A 50 -5.09 6.28 6.85
N ILE A 51 -4.14 5.74 6.10
CA ILE A 51 -4.31 5.47 4.68
C ILE A 51 -5.07 4.14 4.55
N ILE A 52 -6.27 4.22 3.96
CA ILE A 52 -7.12 3.07 3.68
C ILE A 52 -6.95 2.56 2.24
N GLY A 53 -6.32 3.35 1.36
CA GLY A 53 -5.90 2.87 0.06
C GLY A 53 -5.21 3.92 -0.79
N ILE A 54 -4.54 3.47 -1.85
CA ILE A 54 -3.89 4.31 -2.85
C ILE A 54 -4.23 3.80 -4.25
N ALA A 55 -4.59 4.70 -5.17
CA ALA A 55 -4.79 4.39 -6.58
C ALA A 55 -3.61 4.94 -7.37
N ILE A 56 -2.93 4.10 -8.14
CA ILE A 56 -1.68 4.45 -8.81
C ILE A 56 -1.79 4.15 -10.31
N GLY A 57 -1.58 5.16 -11.14
CA GLY A 57 -1.48 5.02 -12.60
C GLY A 57 -0.11 4.51 -13.06
N LEU A 58 0.30 3.32 -12.58
CA LEU A 58 1.50 2.59 -12.99
C LEU A 58 1.18 1.11 -13.17
N ALA A 59 2.04 0.41 -13.90
CA ALA A 59 1.92 -1.03 -14.07
C ALA A 59 2.02 -1.76 -12.71
N THR A 60 1.18 -2.78 -12.52
CA THR A 60 1.11 -3.56 -11.28
C THR A 60 2.45 -4.17 -10.88
N ASN A 61 3.27 -4.59 -11.85
CA ASN A 61 4.60 -5.15 -11.58
C ASN A 61 5.51 -4.15 -10.84
N PHE A 62 5.50 -2.88 -11.25
CA PHE A 62 6.30 -1.84 -10.61
C PHE A 62 5.86 -1.57 -9.17
N ILE A 63 4.56 -1.65 -8.93
CA ILE A 63 3.98 -1.55 -7.58
C ILE A 63 4.49 -2.69 -6.70
N TYR A 64 4.51 -3.93 -7.22
CA TYR A 64 5.07 -5.07 -6.50
C TYR A 64 6.56 -4.89 -6.22
N ASP A 65 7.35 -4.38 -7.17
CA ASP A 65 8.78 -4.16 -6.97
C ASP A 65 9.06 -3.14 -5.87
N VAL A 66 8.31 -2.03 -5.83
CA VAL A 66 8.42 -1.04 -4.75
C VAL A 66 7.98 -1.63 -3.40
N LEU A 67 6.87 -2.36 -3.35
CA LEU A 67 6.44 -3.04 -2.13
C LEU A 67 7.53 -4.00 -1.62
N LYS A 68 8.11 -4.84 -2.47
CA LYS A 68 9.20 -5.76 -2.10
C LYS A 68 10.46 -5.04 -1.64
N SER A 69 10.77 -3.88 -2.21
CA SER A 69 11.90 -3.06 -1.79
C SER A 69 11.68 -2.44 -0.41
N LEU A 70 10.44 -2.04 -0.10
CA LEU A 70 10.09 -1.44 1.19
C LEU A 70 9.93 -2.50 2.31
N LEU A 71 9.38 -3.67 2.02
CA LEU A 71 9.11 -4.71 3.03
C LEU A 71 10.32 -5.01 3.96
N PRO A 72 11.56 -5.20 3.47
CA PRO A 72 12.74 -5.39 4.31
C PRO A 72 13.04 -4.22 5.27
N VAL A 73 12.77 -2.98 4.86
CA VAL A 73 12.95 -1.78 5.70
C VAL A 73 11.95 -1.80 6.86
N TYR A 74 10.72 -2.22 6.56
CA TYR A 74 9.63 -2.27 7.54
C TYR A 74 9.61 -3.55 8.39
N LYS A 75 10.34 -4.62 8.00
CA LYS A 75 10.50 -5.85 8.80
C LYS A 75 11.09 -5.61 10.19
N GLY A 76 11.89 -4.55 10.36
CA GLY A 76 12.44 -4.17 11.65
C GLY A 76 11.47 -3.42 12.57
N HIS A 77 10.25 -3.11 12.10
CA HIS A 77 9.26 -2.35 12.86
C HIS A 77 8.53 -3.26 13.87
N GLU A 78 8.31 -2.78 15.10
CA GLU A 78 7.68 -3.56 16.18
C GLU A 78 6.26 -4.05 15.83
N LYS A 79 5.55 -3.30 14.98
CA LYS A 79 4.22 -3.64 14.47
C LYS A 79 4.22 -4.44 13.17
N TYR A 80 5.38 -4.90 12.68
CA TYR A 80 5.44 -5.72 11.48
C TYR A 80 4.80 -7.08 11.73
N ASP A 81 3.85 -7.43 10.87
CA ASP A 81 3.18 -8.73 10.88
C ASP A 81 3.11 -9.23 9.44
N SER A 82 3.75 -10.38 9.18
CA SER A 82 3.86 -10.94 7.82
C SER A 82 2.53 -11.46 7.26
N ASP A 83 1.55 -11.70 8.13
CA ASP A 83 0.23 -12.18 7.82
C ASP A 83 -0.77 -11.03 7.58
N SER A 84 -0.35 -9.79 7.86
CA SER A 84 -1.11 -8.58 7.48
C SER A 84 -1.41 -8.61 5.99
N THR A 85 -2.65 -8.22 5.64
CA THR A 85 -3.11 -8.30 4.26
C THR A 85 -3.31 -6.92 3.65
N ILE A 86 -3.00 -6.81 2.36
CA ILE A 86 -3.38 -5.69 1.50
C ILE A 86 -4.10 -6.21 0.28
N LYS A 87 -5.00 -5.41 -0.27
CA LYS A 87 -5.77 -5.79 -1.44
C LYS A 87 -5.29 -4.99 -2.64
N ILE A 88 -4.74 -5.66 -3.65
CA ILE A 88 -4.24 -5.05 -4.89
C ILE A 88 -5.19 -5.45 -6.02
N ASP A 89 -5.82 -4.46 -6.63
CA ASP A 89 -6.74 -4.60 -7.77
C ASP A 89 -7.81 -5.67 -7.54
N GLY A 90 -8.50 -5.58 -6.40
CA GLY A 90 -9.56 -6.53 -6.05
C GLY A 90 -9.09 -7.80 -5.35
N LYS A 91 -7.80 -8.14 -5.42
CA LYS A 91 -7.25 -9.39 -4.86
C LYS A 91 -6.44 -9.16 -3.59
N GLU A 92 -6.77 -9.90 -2.54
CA GLU A 92 -6.08 -9.84 -1.26
C GLU A 92 -4.79 -10.68 -1.29
N TYR A 93 -3.74 -10.11 -0.71
CA TYR A 93 -2.43 -10.75 -0.55
C TYR A 93 -1.90 -10.42 0.84
N SER A 94 -1.33 -11.43 1.50
CA SER A 94 -0.48 -11.20 2.67
C SER A 94 0.85 -10.54 2.28
N LEU A 95 1.49 -9.83 3.21
CA LEU A 95 2.82 -9.26 2.97
C LEU A 95 3.85 -10.35 2.59
N LYS A 96 3.71 -11.54 3.16
CA LYS A 96 4.52 -12.71 2.83
C LYS A 96 4.33 -13.19 1.39
N GLU A 97 3.12 -13.12 0.84
CA GLU A 97 2.87 -13.46 -0.57
C GLU A 97 3.45 -12.41 -1.51
N ILE A 98 3.40 -11.13 -1.13
CA ILE A 98 3.98 -10.02 -1.90
C ILE A 98 5.49 -10.17 -2.01
N GLU A 99 6.16 -10.58 -0.94
CA GLU A 99 7.60 -10.83 -0.92
C GLU A 99 8.03 -11.96 -1.88
N LYS A 100 7.15 -12.92 -2.14
CA LYS A 100 7.44 -14.12 -2.96
C LYS A 100 7.03 -14.00 -4.42
N LYS A 101 6.19 -13.02 -4.76
CA LYS A 101 5.84 -12.70 -6.15
C LYS A 101 7.03 -12.12 -6.89
#